data_AF-A0A2D7ZRY6-F1
#
_entry.id   AF-A0A2D7ZRY6-F1
#
_cell.length_a   1.000
_cell.length_b   1.000
_cell.length_c   1.000
_cell.angle_alpha   90.00
_cell.angle_beta   90.00
_cell.angle_gamma   90.00
#
_symmetry.space_group_name_H-M   'P 1'
#
loop_
_entity.id
_entity.type
_entity.pdbx_description
1 polymer ?
#
loop_
_entity_poly.entity_id
_entity_poly.type
_entity_poly.pdbx_seq_one_letter_code
_entity_poly.pdbx_strand_id
1 'polypeptide(L)'
;MSDDRDAMVEERLSVFDDEPDLNDWVEVMCGAAMVVLGIFHLVEPGSLVDPDIMRWFAAAVVAAGAVWAGHGLKDMAVKEVRRSIALLDMVNNDQGVDTGLIRDVLLNQEAYREFLVHAYESAWEDGVITEGELKELKSFQEALGITDEEAADLNVKAAIKSAAADGEITADEAKSIETAAKAANMTEEATAQAVSDELDKAGGN
;
A
#
# COMPACT_ATOMS: atom_id res chain seq x y z
N MET A 1 2.51 1.53 20.57
CA MET A 1 2.90 1.91 19.18
C MET A 1 4.23 1.31 18.73
N SER A 2 5.34 1.35 19.48
CA SER A 2 6.52 0.50 19.18
C SER A 2 6.24 -0.96 19.53
N ASP A 3 5.74 -1.20 20.74
CA ASP A 3 5.54 -2.54 21.30
C ASP A 3 4.51 -3.37 20.52
N ASP A 4 3.48 -2.73 19.95
CA ASP A 4 2.49 -3.42 19.12
C ASP A 4 3.07 -3.89 17.78
N ARG A 5 3.98 -3.10 17.19
CA ARG A 5 4.66 -3.46 15.94
C ARG A 5 5.67 -4.58 16.18
N ASP A 6 6.41 -4.48 17.28
CA ASP A 6 7.36 -5.52 17.69
C ASP A 6 6.63 -6.85 17.97
N ALA A 7 5.47 -6.81 18.64
CA ALA A 7 4.65 -7.99 18.88
C ALA A 7 4.08 -8.62 17.60
N MET A 8 3.64 -7.81 16.62
CA MET A 8 3.17 -8.33 15.32
C MET A 8 4.31 -8.91 14.47
N VAL A 9 5.51 -8.33 14.55
CA VAL A 9 6.73 -8.87 13.92
C VAL A 9 7.08 -10.21 14.56
N GLU A 10 7.00 -10.31 15.88
CA GLU A 10 7.27 -11.53 16.66
C GLU A 10 6.26 -12.64 16.35
N GLU A 11 4.97 -12.31 16.22
CA GLU A 11 3.93 -13.27 15.80
C GLU A 11 4.18 -13.84 14.40
N ARG A 12 4.59 -12.99 13.43
CA ARG A 12 4.95 -13.42 12.07
C ARG A 12 6.24 -14.24 12.03
N LEU A 13 7.21 -13.92 12.89
CA LEU A 13 8.48 -14.64 13.00
C LEU A 13 8.36 -15.94 13.80
N SER A 14 7.38 -16.06 14.69
CA SER A 14 7.11 -17.28 15.47
C SER A 14 6.74 -18.48 14.58
N VAL A 15 6.20 -18.24 13.39
CA VAL A 15 5.96 -19.28 12.36
C VAL A 15 7.27 -19.90 11.86
N PHE A 16 8.40 -19.19 12.03
CA PHE A 16 9.70 -19.63 11.57
C PHE A 16 10.59 -20.21 12.68
N ASP A 17 10.13 -20.30 13.95
CA ASP A 17 10.93 -20.78 15.10
C ASP A 17 12.34 -20.15 15.22
N ASP A 18 12.54 -18.96 14.64
CA ASP A 18 13.87 -18.41 14.32
C ASP A 18 14.17 -17.12 15.12
N GLU A 19 14.19 -17.21 16.44
CA GLU A 19 14.88 -16.21 17.26
C GLU A 19 16.41 -16.38 17.13
N PRO A 20 17.19 -15.29 17.29
CA PRO A 20 18.61 -15.42 17.66
C PRO A 20 18.63 -16.07 19.04
N ASP A 21 18.71 -17.38 19.04
CA ASP A 21 18.48 -18.16 20.24
C ASP A 21 19.72 -18.10 21.14
N LEU A 22 19.49 -18.44 22.41
CA LEU A 22 20.58 -18.65 23.35
C LEU A 22 21.60 -19.67 22.83
N ASN A 23 21.21 -20.56 21.91
CA ASN A 23 22.08 -21.55 21.32
C ASN A 23 23.13 -20.92 20.39
N ASP A 24 22.75 -20.03 19.45
CA ASP A 24 23.70 -19.35 18.55
C ASP A 24 24.75 -18.53 19.32
N TRP A 25 24.33 -17.82 20.37
CA TRP A 25 25.25 -17.09 21.24
C TRP A 25 26.16 -18.02 22.05
N VAL A 26 25.64 -19.16 22.52
CA VAL A 26 26.46 -20.18 23.19
C VAL A 26 27.47 -20.78 22.21
N GLU A 27 27.10 -21.04 20.96
CA GLU A 27 28.00 -21.52 19.92
C GLU A 27 29.14 -20.53 19.63
N VAL A 28 28.83 -19.24 19.51
CA VAL A 28 29.83 -18.18 19.32
C VAL A 28 30.76 -18.07 20.55
N MET A 29 30.20 -18.06 21.76
CA MET A 29 30.97 -17.92 22.99
C MET A 29 31.83 -19.16 23.28
N CYS A 30 31.30 -20.37 23.07
CA CYS A 30 32.04 -21.62 23.21
C CYS A 30 33.11 -21.76 22.13
N GLY A 31 32.81 -21.40 20.87
CA GLY A 31 33.78 -21.36 19.79
C GLY A 31 34.93 -20.40 20.08
N ALA A 32 34.62 -19.18 20.52
CA ALA A 32 35.61 -18.19 20.91
C ALA A 32 36.46 -18.65 22.12
N ALA A 33 35.84 -19.27 23.12
CA ALA A 33 36.56 -19.83 24.27
C ALA A 33 37.53 -20.94 23.85
N MET A 34 37.13 -21.84 22.94
CA MET A 34 38.01 -22.87 22.38
C MET A 34 39.20 -22.27 21.62
N VAL A 35 38.98 -21.21 20.85
CA VAL A 35 40.05 -20.48 20.15
C VAL A 35 41.05 -19.91 21.16
N VAL A 36 40.56 -19.24 22.21
CA VAL A 36 41.43 -18.66 23.26
C VAL A 36 42.22 -19.74 23.99
N LEU A 37 41.57 -20.84 24.39
CA LEU A 37 42.22 -21.97 25.07
C LEU A 37 43.25 -22.69 24.17
N GLY A 38 42.96 -22.82 22.89
CA GLY A 38 43.87 -23.40 21.91
C GLY A 38 45.08 -22.48 21.64
N ILE A 39 44.89 -21.16 21.53
CA ILE A 39 45.99 -20.21 21.42
C ILE A 39 46.88 -20.25 22.67
N PHE A 40 46.27 -20.34 23.86
CA PHE A 40 47.01 -20.46 25.11
C PHE A 40 47.92 -21.69 25.11
N HIS A 41 47.42 -22.87 24.73
CA HIS A 41 48.22 -24.10 24.67
C HIS A 41 49.20 -24.18 23.49
N LEU A 42 49.05 -23.34 22.46
CA LEU A 42 50.08 -23.18 21.43
C LEU A 42 51.31 -22.45 21.97
N VAL A 43 51.08 -21.42 22.80
CA VAL A 43 52.14 -20.61 23.43
C VAL A 43 52.75 -21.36 24.63
N GLU A 44 51.91 -21.94 25.48
CA GLU A 44 52.28 -22.67 26.69
C GLU A 44 51.71 -24.10 26.67
N PRO A 45 52.34 -25.05 25.96
CA PRO A 45 51.84 -26.43 25.82
C PRO A 45 51.88 -27.25 27.12
N GLY A 46 52.42 -26.73 28.22
CA GLY A 46 52.55 -27.45 29.48
C GLY A 46 53.46 -28.68 29.38
N SER A 47 53.33 -29.60 30.34
CA SER A 47 54.17 -30.81 30.47
C SER A 47 53.38 -32.12 30.52
N LEU A 48 52.05 -32.09 30.31
CA LEU A 48 51.18 -33.27 30.41
C LEU A 48 51.37 -34.25 29.24
N VAL A 49 51.74 -33.74 28.07
CA VAL A 49 51.98 -34.49 26.84
C VAL A 49 53.24 -33.91 26.18
N ASP A 50 53.81 -34.64 25.22
CA ASP A 50 54.86 -34.10 24.36
C ASP A 50 54.45 -32.73 23.77
N PRO A 51 55.30 -31.69 23.92
CA PRO A 51 54.96 -30.32 23.51
C PRO A 51 54.56 -30.18 22.05
N ASP A 52 55.13 -30.98 21.15
CA ASP A 52 54.81 -30.89 19.73
C ASP A 52 53.43 -31.49 19.46
N ILE A 53 53.10 -32.62 20.10
CA ILE A 53 51.77 -33.23 20.03
C ILE A 53 50.71 -32.28 20.61
N MET A 54 51.00 -31.64 21.75
CA MET A 54 50.08 -30.70 22.38
C MET A 54 49.82 -29.48 21.49
N ARG A 55 50.84 -28.97 20.81
CA ARG A 55 50.69 -27.85 19.85
C ARG A 55 49.85 -28.24 18.65
N TRP A 56 50.02 -29.43 18.11
CA TRP A 56 49.16 -29.92 17.01
C TRP A 56 47.70 -30.06 17.44
N PHE A 57 47.46 -30.59 18.65
CA PHE A 57 46.12 -30.67 19.20
C PHE A 57 45.52 -29.28 19.46
N ALA A 58 46.30 -28.36 20.02
CA ALA A 58 45.89 -26.99 20.27
C ALA A 58 45.54 -26.26 18.96
N ALA A 59 46.33 -26.45 17.89
CA ALA A 59 46.01 -25.93 16.56
C ALA A 59 44.69 -26.49 16.01
N ALA A 60 44.42 -27.79 16.22
CA ALA A 60 43.15 -28.40 15.82
C ALA A 60 41.96 -27.82 16.60
N VAL A 61 42.11 -27.58 17.91
CA VAL A 61 41.08 -26.94 18.74
C VAL A 61 40.82 -25.50 18.32
N VAL A 62 41.86 -24.73 17.97
CA VAL A 62 41.71 -23.38 17.39
C VAL A 62 40.91 -23.43 16.09
N ALA A 63 41.27 -24.33 15.17
CA ALA A 63 40.57 -24.47 13.89
C ALA A 63 39.10 -24.86 14.09
N ALA A 64 38.82 -25.81 14.98
CA ALA A 64 37.45 -26.24 15.30
C ALA A 64 36.64 -25.10 15.95
N GLY A 65 37.23 -24.36 16.90
CA GLY A 65 36.57 -23.23 17.55
C GLY A 65 36.27 -22.07 16.60
N ALA A 66 37.17 -21.80 15.64
CA ALA A 66 36.94 -20.79 14.61
C ALA A 66 35.80 -21.16 13.66
N VAL A 67 35.71 -22.44 13.26
CA VAL A 67 34.61 -22.93 12.43
C VAL A 67 33.29 -22.88 13.19
N TRP A 68 33.27 -23.30 14.45
CA TRP A 68 32.07 -23.28 15.29
C TRP A 68 31.58 -21.85 15.53
N ALA A 69 32.45 -20.93 15.95
CA ALA A 69 32.08 -19.53 16.14
C ALA A 69 31.63 -18.87 14.83
N GLY A 70 32.28 -19.21 13.71
CA GLY A 70 31.86 -18.75 12.38
C GLY A 70 30.49 -19.25 11.97
N HIS A 71 30.11 -20.47 12.37
CA HIS A 71 28.78 -21.03 12.11
C HIS A 71 27.69 -20.26 12.87
N GLY A 72 27.86 -20.06 14.18
CA GLY A 72 26.90 -19.30 14.99
C GLY A 72 26.74 -17.84 14.52
N LEU A 73 27.83 -17.18 14.11
CA LEU A 73 27.76 -15.83 13.53
C LEU A 73 27.00 -15.80 12.19
N LYS A 74 27.20 -16.81 11.34
CA LYS A 74 26.52 -16.91 10.05
C LYS A 74 25.01 -17.07 10.23
N ASP A 75 24.59 -17.96 11.12
CA ASP A 75 23.17 -18.24 11.32
C ASP A 75 22.46 -17.04 11.95
N MET A 76 23.13 -16.32 12.86
CA MET A 76 22.63 -15.06 13.41
C MET A 76 22.46 -13.97 12.33
N ALA A 77 23.42 -13.82 11.41
CA ALA A 77 23.32 -12.85 10.32
C ALA A 77 22.18 -13.20 9.33
N VAL A 78 21.99 -14.48 9.02
CA VAL A 78 20.87 -14.93 8.18
C VAL A 78 19.53 -14.62 8.84
N LYS A 79 19.42 -14.84 10.16
CA LYS A 79 18.22 -14.52 10.94
C LYS A 79 17.94 -13.01 10.98
N GLU A 80 18.97 -12.18 11.16
CA GLU A 80 18.82 -10.72 11.15
C GLU A 80 18.38 -10.18 9.78
N VAL A 81 18.96 -10.68 8.69
CA VAL A 81 18.54 -10.32 7.32
C VAL A 81 17.08 -10.71 7.11
N ARG A 82 16.66 -11.91 7.53
CA ARG A 82 15.26 -12.34 7.41
C ARG A 82 14.31 -11.44 8.21
N ARG A 83 14.68 -11.10 9.46
CA ARG A 83 13.91 -10.16 10.30
C ARG A 83 13.79 -8.79 9.65
N SER A 84 14.87 -8.28 9.05
CA SER A 84 14.83 -6.98 8.36
C SER A 84 13.92 -6.99 7.13
N ILE A 85 13.87 -8.09 6.38
CA ILE A 85 12.95 -8.26 5.24
C ILE A 85 11.50 -8.30 5.74
N ALA A 86 11.21 -9.06 6.81
CA ALA A 86 9.87 -9.12 7.38
C ALA A 86 9.39 -7.75 7.90
N LEU A 87 10.29 -7.00 8.55
CA LEU A 87 10.00 -5.65 9.02
C LEU A 87 9.75 -4.70 7.83
N LEU A 88 10.57 -4.77 6.78
CA LEU A 88 10.39 -3.95 5.58
C LEU A 88 9.07 -4.27 4.87
N ASP A 89 8.70 -5.55 4.79
CA ASP A 89 7.43 -5.99 4.22
C ASP A 89 6.24 -5.50 5.06
N MET A 90 6.35 -5.49 6.40
CA MET A 90 5.35 -4.91 7.28
C MET A 90 5.27 -3.38 7.18
N VAL A 91 6.38 -2.68 6.95
CA VAL A 91 6.35 -1.23 6.71
C VAL A 91 5.67 -0.90 5.37
N ASN A 92 5.82 -1.76 4.36
CA ASN A 92 5.14 -1.60 3.07
C ASN A 92 3.67 -2.06 3.12
N ASN A 93 3.33 -3.05 3.94
CA ASN A 93 1.97 -3.59 4.09
C ASN A 93 1.22 -3.01 5.29
N ASP A 94 1.80 -2.07 6.04
CA ASP A 94 1.07 -1.36 7.09
C ASP A 94 -0.11 -0.67 6.39
N GLN A 95 -1.32 -1.10 6.72
CA GLN A 95 -2.58 -0.64 6.16
C GLN A 95 -2.91 0.79 6.63
N GLY A 96 -1.91 1.66 6.59
CA GLY A 96 -2.07 3.09 6.68
C GLY A 96 -2.72 3.61 5.40
N VAL A 97 -3.31 4.80 5.53
CA VAL A 97 -3.85 5.54 4.40
C VAL A 97 -2.75 5.69 3.35
N ASP A 98 -2.97 5.17 2.14
CA ASP A 98 -1.97 5.18 1.06
C ASP A 98 -1.67 6.63 0.66
N THR A 99 -0.62 7.17 1.28
CA THR A 99 -0.20 8.57 1.06
C THR A 99 0.27 8.81 -0.37
N GLY A 100 0.66 7.75 -1.10
CA GLY A 100 0.94 7.79 -2.53
C GLY A 100 -0.33 8.02 -3.34
N LEU A 101 -1.38 7.24 -3.06
CA LEU A 101 -2.69 7.44 -3.68
C LEU A 101 -3.29 8.81 -3.34
N ILE A 102 -3.24 9.24 -2.08
CA ILE A 102 -3.70 10.58 -1.69
C ILE A 102 -2.93 11.67 -2.44
N ARG A 103 -1.61 11.54 -2.53
CA ARG A 103 -0.79 12.51 -3.25
C ARG A 103 -1.16 12.56 -4.73
N ASP A 104 -1.40 11.41 -5.35
CA ASP A 104 -1.79 11.33 -6.76
C ASP A 104 -3.19 11.93 -7.00
N VAL A 105 -4.15 11.61 -6.13
CA VAL A 105 -5.50 12.21 -6.14
C VAL A 105 -5.45 13.73 -5.97
N LEU A 106 -4.59 14.23 -5.09
CA LEU A 106 -4.41 15.67 -4.87
C LEU A 106 -3.66 16.36 -6.02
N LEU A 107 -2.74 15.68 -6.70
CA LEU A 107 -1.99 16.25 -7.83
C LEU A 107 -2.80 16.25 -9.12
N ASN A 108 -3.71 15.30 -9.29
CA ASN A 108 -4.49 15.10 -10.52
C ASN A 108 -6.00 15.27 -10.29
N GLN A 109 -6.41 16.25 -9.46
CA GLN A 109 -7.82 16.49 -9.11
C GLN A 109 -8.74 16.60 -10.34
N GLU A 110 -8.27 17.20 -11.44
CA GLU A 110 -9.03 17.31 -12.69
C GLU A 110 -9.32 15.95 -13.35
N ALA A 111 -8.36 15.01 -13.31
CA ALA A 111 -8.56 13.66 -13.86
C ALA A 111 -9.56 12.85 -13.01
N TYR A 112 -9.54 13.04 -11.68
CA TYR A 112 -10.52 12.40 -10.81
C TYR A 112 -11.91 13.06 -10.89
N ARG A 113 -12.00 14.32 -11.31
CA ARG A 113 -13.29 14.98 -11.62
C ARG A 113 -13.94 14.37 -12.87
N GLU A 114 -13.16 13.91 -13.84
CA GLU A 114 -13.67 13.16 -15.00
C GLU A 114 -14.36 11.86 -14.58
N PHE A 115 -13.87 11.19 -13.54
CA PHE A 115 -14.52 10.01 -12.97
C PHE A 115 -15.91 10.34 -12.40
N LEU A 116 -16.06 11.48 -11.72
CA LEU A 116 -17.37 11.91 -11.22
C LEU A 116 -18.33 12.21 -12.38
N VAL A 117 -17.85 12.86 -13.45
CA VAL A 117 -18.64 13.09 -14.67
C VAL A 117 -19.13 11.76 -15.25
N HIS A 118 -18.24 10.77 -15.36
CA HIS A 118 -18.58 9.47 -15.92
C HIS A 118 -19.56 8.69 -15.03
N ALA A 119 -19.43 8.80 -13.71
CA ALA A 119 -20.38 8.21 -12.76
C ALA A 119 -21.78 8.83 -12.92
N TYR A 120 -21.87 10.15 -13.12
CA TYR A 120 -23.12 10.84 -13.40
C TYR A 120 -23.73 10.43 -14.75
N GLU A 121 -22.92 10.33 -15.81
CA GLU A 121 -23.37 9.83 -17.12
C GLU A 121 -23.94 8.42 -17.01
N SER A 122 -23.23 7.54 -16.30
CA SER A 122 -23.64 6.15 -16.10
C SER A 122 -24.98 6.05 -15.35
N ALA A 123 -25.17 6.88 -14.33
CA ALA A 123 -26.42 6.94 -13.56
C ALA A 123 -27.61 7.53 -14.37
N TRP A 124 -27.35 8.17 -15.51
CA TRP A 124 -28.36 8.69 -16.42
C TRP A 124 -28.60 7.78 -17.63
N GLU A 125 -27.90 6.65 -17.78
CA GLU A 125 -28.07 5.74 -18.93
C GLU A 125 -29.49 5.16 -19.04
N ASP A 126 -30.17 4.96 -17.90
CA ASP A 126 -31.56 4.48 -17.85
C ASP A 126 -32.60 5.62 -17.77
N GLY A 127 -32.13 6.88 -17.79
CA GLY A 127 -32.95 8.08 -17.73
C GLY A 127 -33.46 8.46 -16.33
N VAL A 128 -33.11 7.74 -15.26
CA VAL A 128 -33.58 8.04 -13.89
C VAL A 128 -32.53 7.71 -12.82
N ILE A 129 -32.04 8.73 -12.10
CA ILE A 129 -31.18 8.50 -10.93
C ILE A 129 -32.00 7.99 -9.73
N THR A 130 -31.62 6.84 -9.18
CA THR A 130 -32.19 6.26 -7.96
C THR A 130 -31.58 6.86 -6.68
N GLU A 131 -32.25 6.66 -5.54
CA GLU A 131 -31.76 7.15 -4.24
C GLU A 131 -30.44 6.50 -3.80
N GLY A 132 -30.19 5.25 -4.24
CA GLY A 132 -28.92 4.55 -4.01
C GLY A 132 -27.76 5.20 -4.78
N GLU A 133 -27.96 5.47 -6.06
CA GLU A 133 -26.95 6.12 -6.92
C GLU A 133 -26.67 7.55 -6.47
N LEU A 134 -27.69 8.30 -6.05
CA LEU A 134 -27.52 9.64 -5.52
C LEU A 134 -26.65 9.64 -4.26
N LYS A 135 -26.78 8.61 -3.40
CA LYS A 135 -25.94 8.45 -2.21
C LYS A 135 -24.48 8.12 -2.55
N GLU A 136 -24.26 7.29 -3.55
CA GLU A 136 -22.91 6.98 -4.03
C GLU A 136 -22.25 8.20 -4.67
N LEU A 137 -22.97 8.94 -5.51
CA LEU A 137 -22.51 10.19 -6.12
C LEU A 137 -22.15 11.24 -5.06
N LYS A 138 -22.96 11.37 -4.00
CA LYS A 138 -22.62 12.23 -2.84
C LYS A 138 -21.33 11.82 -2.14
N SER A 139 -21.09 10.52 -1.99
CA SER A 139 -19.84 10.04 -1.39
C SER A 139 -18.61 10.40 -2.25
N PHE A 140 -18.75 10.38 -3.58
CA PHE A 140 -17.69 10.82 -4.49
C PHE A 140 -17.49 12.35 -4.45
N GLN A 141 -18.57 13.13 -4.36
CA GLN A 141 -18.48 14.59 -4.19
C GLN A 141 -17.72 14.97 -2.91
N GLU A 142 -18.08 14.36 -1.77
CA GLU A 142 -17.43 14.59 -0.49
C GLU A 142 -15.94 14.21 -0.53
N ALA A 143 -15.62 13.09 -1.19
CA ALA A 143 -14.23 12.64 -1.35
C ALA A 143 -13.39 13.57 -2.22
N LEU A 144 -13.99 14.18 -3.25
CA LEU A 144 -13.32 15.12 -4.16
C LEU A 144 -13.34 16.57 -3.66
N GLY A 145 -14.10 16.87 -2.61
CA GLY A 145 -14.23 18.23 -2.06
C GLY A 145 -14.99 19.18 -2.99
N ILE A 146 -15.88 18.65 -3.84
CA ILE A 146 -16.69 19.42 -4.79
C ILE A 146 -17.92 19.97 -4.05
N THR A 147 -18.31 21.21 -4.34
CA THR A 147 -19.49 21.82 -3.69
C THR A 147 -20.80 21.29 -4.27
N ASP A 148 -21.89 21.38 -3.50
CA ASP A 148 -23.24 20.97 -3.97
C ASP A 148 -23.64 21.70 -5.27
N GLU A 149 -23.20 22.95 -5.43
CA GLU A 149 -23.45 23.79 -6.59
C GLU A 149 -22.71 23.29 -7.84
N GLU A 150 -21.43 22.97 -7.69
CA GLU A 150 -20.61 22.40 -8.77
C GLU A 150 -21.11 21.01 -9.17
N ALA A 151 -21.49 20.19 -8.19
CA ALA A 151 -22.06 18.88 -8.45
C ALA A 151 -23.40 18.95 -9.19
N ALA A 152 -24.23 19.95 -8.89
CA ALA A 152 -25.49 20.15 -9.58
C ALA A 152 -25.29 20.57 -11.05
N ASP A 153 -24.30 21.42 -11.35
CA ASP A 153 -23.90 21.75 -12.73
C ASP A 153 -23.40 20.51 -13.50
N LEU A 154 -22.60 19.66 -12.85
CA LEU A 154 -22.15 18.38 -13.43
C LEU A 154 -23.32 17.44 -13.71
N ASN A 155 -24.29 17.36 -12.79
CA ASN A 155 -25.48 16.52 -12.94
C ASN A 155 -26.34 16.97 -14.15
N VAL A 156 -26.55 18.28 -14.32
CA VAL A 156 -27.29 18.81 -15.47
C VAL A 156 -26.56 18.52 -16.77
N LYS A 157 -25.25 18.71 -16.82
CA LYS A 157 -24.43 18.40 -18.00
C LYS A 157 -24.48 16.92 -18.37
N ALA A 158 -24.40 16.03 -17.39
CA ALA A 158 -24.52 14.59 -17.62
C ALA A 158 -25.92 14.20 -18.10
N ALA A 159 -26.98 14.78 -17.52
CA ALA A 159 -28.36 14.56 -17.96
C ALA A 159 -28.57 14.98 -19.42
N ILE A 160 -28.08 16.17 -19.80
CA ILE A 160 -28.16 16.69 -21.18
C ILE A 160 -27.38 15.79 -22.13
N LYS A 161 -26.16 15.41 -21.76
CA LYS A 161 -25.29 14.59 -22.61
C LYS A 161 -25.84 13.16 -22.80
N SER A 162 -26.42 12.57 -21.76
CA SER A 162 -27.11 11.28 -21.86
C SER A 162 -28.31 11.37 -22.80
N ALA A 163 -29.17 12.39 -22.61
CA ALA A 163 -30.35 12.59 -23.45
C ALA A 163 -30.04 13.03 -24.89
N ALA A 164 -28.88 13.62 -25.15
CA ALA A 164 -28.45 14.00 -26.51
C ALA A 164 -27.73 12.86 -27.25
N ALA A 165 -27.47 11.73 -26.60
CA ALA A 165 -26.66 10.63 -27.16
C ALA A 165 -27.33 9.94 -28.36
N ASP A 166 -28.65 9.92 -28.43
CA ASP A 166 -29.44 9.35 -29.53
C ASP A 166 -29.84 10.40 -30.59
N GLY A 167 -29.49 11.67 -30.39
CA GLY A 167 -29.74 12.79 -31.29
C GLY A 167 -31.14 13.40 -31.19
N GLU A 168 -32.04 12.91 -30.33
CA GLU A 168 -33.39 13.45 -30.15
C GLU A 168 -33.82 13.44 -28.68
N ILE A 169 -33.97 14.62 -28.06
CA ILE A 169 -34.47 14.70 -26.67
C ILE A 169 -35.99 14.53 -26.64
N THR A 170 -36.46 13.47 -25.99
CA THR A 170 -37.88 13.21 -25.81
C THR A 170 -38.52 14.12 -24.76
N ALA A 171 -39.86 14.23 -24.78
CA ALA A 171 -40.59 15.09 -23.85
C ALA A 171 -40.47 14.65 -22.37
N ASP A 172 -40.15 13.38 -22.11
CA ASP A 172 -39.95 12.88 -20.75
C ASP A 172 -38.52 13.15 -20.26
N GLU A 173 -37.51 13.05 -21.13
CA GLU A 173 -36.13 13.46 -20.82
C GLU A 173 -36.01 14.97 -20.60
N ALA A 174 -36.73 15.78 -21.37
CA ALA A 174 -36.79 17.22 -21.18
C ALA A 174 -37.28 17.60 -19.77
N LYS A 175 -38.27 16.88 -19.23
CA LYS A 175 -38.75 17.09 -17.84
C LYS A 175 -37.72 16.66 -16.80
N SER A 176 -37.01 15.57 -17.05
CA SER A 176 -35.95 15.09 -16.16
C SER A 176 -34.78 16.09 -16.11
N ILE A 177 -34.38 16.64 -17.26
CA ILE A 177 -33.37 17.71 -17.36
C ILE A 177 -33.85 18.99 -16.65
N GLU A 178 -35.11 19.40 -16.84
CA GLU A 178 -35.67 20.58 -16.17
C GLU A 178 -35.71 20.40 -14.64
N THR A 179 -35.98 19.17 -14.17
CA THR A 179 -35.96 18.83 -12.74
C THR A 179 -34.53 18.92 -12.18
N ALA A 180 -33.53 18.43 -12.91
CA ALA A 180 -32.13 18.56 -12.55
C ALA A 180 -31.66 20.04 -12.58
N ALA A 181 -32.08 20.81 -13.59
CA ALA A 181 -31.73 22.22 -13.73
C ALA A 181 -32.31 23.10 -12.62
N LYS A 182 -33.54 22.80 -12.17
CA LYS A 182 -34.16 23.45 -11.00
C LYS A 182 -33.41 23.13 -9.70
N ALA A 183 -32.92 21.90 -9.55
CA ALA A 183 -32.08 21.51 -8.42
C ALA A 183 -30.71 22.24 -8.44
N ALA A 184 -30.18 22.54 -9.63
CA ALA A 184 -28.95 23.29 -9.84
C ALA A 184 -29.12 24.83 -9.84
N ASN A 185 -30.35 25.33 -9.64
CA ASN A 185 -30.67 26.76 -9.69
C ASN A 185 -30.26 27.43 -11.02
N MET A 186 -30.24 26.67 -12.12
CA MET A 186 -29.96 27.18 -13.46
C MET A 186 -31.20 27.82 -14.07
N THR A 187 -31.01 28.86 -14.91
CA THR A 187 -32.11 29.50 -15.62
C THR A 187 -32.56 28.66 -16.81
N GLU A 188 -33.86 28.72 -17.14
CA GLU A 188 -34.44 27.99 -18.30
C GLU A 188 -33.71 28.34 -19.61
N GLU A 189 -33.23 29.58 -19.76
CA GLU A 189 -32.43 30.03 -20.91
C GLU A 189 -31.05 29.34 -20.98
N ALA A 190 -30.36 29.18 -19.84
CA ALA A 190 -29.06 28.52 -19.78
C ALA A 190 -29.17 27.01 -20.04
N THR A 191 -30.24 26.39 -19.56
CA THR A 191 -30.53 24.97 -19.83
C THR A 191 -30.87 24.74 -21.29
N ALA A 192 -31.70 25.60 -21.90
CA ALA A 192 -32.05 25.50 -23.32
C ALA A 192 -30.83 25.67 -24.23
N GLN A 193 -29.92 26.59 -23.87
CA GLN A 193 -28.68 26.80 -24.63
C GLN A 193 -27.71 25.63 -24.50
N ALA A 194 -27.54 25.06 -23.29
CA ALA A 194 -26.70 23.88 -23.09
C ALA A 194 -27.24 22.64 -23.84
N VAL A 195 -28.57 22.49 -23.91
CA VAL A 195 -29.24 21.46 -24.71
C VAL A 195 -28.97 21.64 -26.20
N SER A 196 -29.12 22.86 -26.74
CA SER A 196 -28.87 23.11 -28.16
C SER A 196 -27.40 22.91 -28.54
N ASP A 197 -26.48 23.38 -27.70
CA ASP A 197 -25.04 23.27 -27.96
C ASP A 197 -24.58 21.80 -28.01
N GLU A 198 -25.18 20.92 -27.19
CA GLU A 198 -24.81 19.51 -27.15
C GLU A 198 -25.49 18.69 -28.26
N LEU A 199 -26.72 19.04 -28.64
CA LEU A 199 -27.37 18.50 -29.84
C LEU A 199 -26.63 18.88 -31.13
N ASP A 200 -26.12 20.11 -31.23
CA ASP A 200 -25.32 20.56 -32.39
C ASP A 200 -23.98 19.81 -32.49
N LYS A 201 -23.37 19.42 -31.36
CA LYS A 201 -22.18 18.56 -31.35
C LYS A 201 -22.49 17.11 -31.70
N ALA A 202 -23.62 16.57 -31.25
CA ALA A 202 -24.05 15.20 -31.55
C ALA A 202 -24.50 15.02 -33.02
N GLY A 203 -25.11 16.06 -33.62
CA GLY A 203 -25.55 16.06 -35.02
C GLY A 203 -24.45 16.44 -36.05
N GLY A 204 -23.26 16.82 -35.59
CA GLY A 204 -22.15 17.33 -36.40
C GLY A 204 -21.15 16.26 -36.88
N ASN A 205 -21.62 15.07 -37.28
CA ASN A 205 -20.78 14.02 -37.88
C ASN A 205 -21.33 13.54 -39.23
#